data_AF-A0A0Q6ER01-F1
#
_entry.id   AF-A0A0Q6ER01-F1
#
_cell.length_a   1.000
_cell.length_b   1.000
_cell.length_c   1.000
_cell.angle_alpha   90.00
_cell.angle_beta   90.00
_cell.angle_gamma   90.00
#
_symmetry.space_group_name_H-M   'P 1'
#
loop_
_entity.id
_entity.type
_entity.pdbx_description
1 polymer ?
#
loop_
_entity_poly.entity_id
_entity_poly.type
_entity_poly.pdbx_seq_one_letter_code
_entity_poly.pdbx_strand_id
1 'polypeptide(L)'
;MRLAASILTIAAMLTLSPAAMAGPDLSRSVSAGAERGAAAFRGIYGEGGISGAAEAVEACYGSLKKEASVEKLAECAALDITAANVDAQALASLGVPRYAFFSGPKLERRVAAGMKAAGLTKAERAAFDRAIMAALGGGAEETTRPASTKAEVVPLNSLAGLPFDHNGSEMVVDAAKGVIVYARPKASIAGTVKPGTVLYRGRPWSLDPRSVPIRGTAFVYKKGCAPAPYEVRGEYRGQAFSLSGAAPVRSKTSCDITGVSTSSGNARLAFESTYMDE
;
A
#
# COMPACT_ATOMS: atom_id res chain seq x y z
N MET A 1 18.21 -45.15 45.47
CA MET A 1 18.65 -43.89 44.79
C MET A 1 19.08 -44.25 43.37
N ARG A 2 18.97 -43.32 42.40
CA ARG A 2 19.16 -43.50 40.94
C ARG A 2 17.95 -44.24 40.29
N LEU A 3 17.11 -43.69 39.38
CA LEU A 3 17.16 -42.50 38.48
C LEU A 3 18.41 -42.50 37.57
N ALA A 4 18.37 -42.36 36.24
CA ALA A 4 17.31 -42.33 35.22
C ALA A 4 18.01 -42.61 33.83
N ALA A 5 17.43 -42.59 32.63
CA ALA A 5 16.09 -42.37 32.07
C ALA A 5 16.02 -43.04 30.66
N SER A 6 14.83 -43.23 30.08
CA SER A 6 14.69 -43.63 28.67
C SER A 6 14.93 -42.47 27.72
N ILE A 7 15.82 -42.63 26.74
CA ILE A 7 15.99 -41.68 25.63
C ILE A 7 14.99 -42.03 24.54
N LEU A 8 13.90 -41.25 24.44
CA LEU A 8 12.94 -41.34 23.34
C LEU A 8 13.18 -40.18 22.36
N THR A 9 13.91 -40.43 21.28
CA THR A 9 14.13 -39.46 20.20
C THR A 9 12.86 -39.26 19.39
N ILE A 10 12.10 -38.21 19.71
CA ILE A 10 10.95 -37.78 18.92
C ILE A 10 11.46 -37.10 17.63
N ALA A 11 11.55 -37.87 16.55
CA ALA A 11 11.78 -37.35 15.21
C ALA A 11 10.49 -36.72 14.65
N ALA A 12 10.18 -35.49 15.10
CA ALA A 12 9.08 -34.70 14.56
C ALA A 12 9.43 -34.17 13.16
N MET A 13 9.25 -34.99 12.13
CA MET A 13 9.29 -34.51 10.74
C MET A 13 8.09 -33.58 10.51
N LEU A 14 8.36 -32.28 10.57
CA LEU A 14 7.42 -31.22 10.18
C LEU A 14 7.16 -31.32 8.67
N THR A 15 6.12 -32.06 8.29
CA THR A 15 5.58 -32.04 6.92
C THR A 15 4.90 -30.69 6.66
N LEU A 16 5.70 -29.70 6.29
CA LEU A 16 5.22 -28.42 5.78
C LEU A 16 4.28 -28.68 4.60
N SER A 17 3.03 -28.21 4.69
CA SER A 17 2.07 -28.35 3.60
C SER A 17 2.60 -27.68 2.33
N PRO A 18 2.40 -28.26 1.12
CA PRO A 18 2.95 -27.71 -0.12
C PRO A 18 2.66 -26.22 -0.38
N ALA A 19 1.52 -25.73 0.12
CA ALA A 19 1.13 -24.31 0.06
C ALA A 19 2.11 -23.35 0.77
N ALA A 20 2.88 -23.81 1.75
CA ALA A 20 3.90 -23.00 2.42
C ALA A 20 5.19 -22.87 1.60
N MET A 21 5.50 -23.86 0.75
CA MET A 21 6.70 -23.86 -0.09
C MET A 21 6.52 -23.07 -1.39
N ALA A 22 5.28 -22.95 -1.91
CA ALA A 22 5.00 -22.16 -3.11
C ALA A 22 5.09 -20.63 -2.89
N GLY A 23 4.98 -20.15 -1.65
CA GLY A 23 4.91 -18.73 -1.32
C GLY A 23 6.13 -17.87 -1.70
N PRO A 24 7.37 -18.27 -1.34
CA PRO A 24 8.57 -17.47 -1.59
C PRO A 24 8.88 -17.30 -3.08
N ASP A 25 8.78 -18.38 -3.86
CA ASP A 25 9.12 -18.35 -5.29
C ASP A 25 8.04 -17.65 -6.12
N LEU A 26 6.76 -17.82 -5.78
CA LEU A 26 5.68 -17.01 -6.36
C LEU A 26 5.93 -15.52 -6.10
N SER A 27 6.25 -15.13 -4.87
CA SER A 27 6.51 -13.72 -4.54
C SER A 27 7.70 -13.15 -5.30
N ARG A 28 8.80 -13.92 -5.44
CA ARG A 28 9.99 -13.48 -6.19
C ARG A 28 9.66 -13.28 -7.68
N SER A 29 8.96 -14.22 -8.29
CA SER A 29 8.52 -14.14 -9.69
C SER A 29 7.57 -12.97 -9.93
N VAL A 30 6.68 -12.68 -8.98
CA VAL A 30 5.78 -11.53 -9.08
C VAL A 30 6.55 -10.21 -8.95
N SER A 31 7.48 -10.08 -7.99
CA SER A 31 8.30 -8.86 -7.86
C SER A 31 9.14 -8.61 -9.13
N ALA A 32 9.85 -9.62 -9.64
CA ALA A 32 10.69 -9.49 -10.82
C ALA A 32 9.90 -9.09 -12.08
N GLY A 33 8.71 -9.68 -12.28
CA GLY A 33 7.81 -9.27 -13.36
C GLY A 33 7.30 -7.85 -13.15
N ALA A 34 6.88 -7.50 -11.94
CA ALA A 34 6.31 -6.19 -11.63
C ALA A 34 7.31 -5.04 -11.81
N GLU A 35 8.56 -5.23 -11.39
CA GLU A 35 9.66 -4.28 -11.60
C GLU A 35 9.88 -4.01 -13.09
N ARG A 36 9.86 -5.04 -13.94
CA ARG A 36 9.96 -4.87 -15.39
C ARG A 36 8.76 -4.16 -16.00
N GLY A 37 7.53 -4.48 -15.57
CA GLY A 37 6.32 -3.82 -16.06
C GLY A 37 6.31 -2.32 -15.72
N ALA A 38 6.68 -1.97 -14.49
CA ALA A 38 6.81 -0.58 -14.05
C ALA A 38 8.00 0.15 -14.73
N ALA A 39 9.10 -0.55 -15.01
CA ALA A 39 10.24 0.02 -15.74
C ALA A 39 9.88 0.30 -17.21
N ALA A 40 9.24 -0.67 -17.89
CA ALA A 40 8.81 -0.57 -19.29
C ALA A 40 7.83 0.58 -19.51
N PHE A 41 6.91 0.81 -18.57
CA PHE A 41 5.94 1.91 -18.63
C PHE A 41 6.59 3.26 -18.94
N ARG A 42 7.76 3.57 -18.34
CA ARG A 42 8.41 4.88 -18.51
C ARG A 42 8.87 5.14 -19.95
N GLY A 43 9.39 4.12 -20.64
CA GLY A 43 9.77 4.24 -22.05
C GLY A 43 8.55 4.41 -22.94
N ILE A 44 7.59 3.50 -22.80
CA ILE A 44 6.34 3.47 -23.58
C ILE A 44 5.57 4.80 -23.44
N TYR A 45 5.45 5.32 -22.21
CA TYR A 45 4.76 6.58 -21.94
C TYR A 45 5.54 7.81 -22.46
N GLY A 46 6.88 7.75 -22.47
CA GLY A 46 7.71 8.80 -23.04
C GLY A 46 7.59 8.93 -24.57
N GLU A 47 7.40 7.81 -25.26
CA GLU A 47 7.30 7.75 -26.73
C GLU A 47 5.85 7.90 -27.25
N GLY A 48 4.88 7.20 -26.63
CA GLY A 48 3.49 7.12 -27.10
C GLY A 48 2.43 7.64 -26.13
N GLY A 49 2.84 8.22 -24.99
CA GLY A 49 1.92 8.72 -23.97
C GLY A 49 0.98 7.64 -23.42
N ILE A 50 -0.22 8.04 -23.02
CA ILE A 50 -1.21 7.11 -22.44
C ILE A 50 -1.83 6.16 -23.49
N SER A 51 -1.84 6.53 -24.78
CA SER A 51 -2.32 5.65 -25.85
C SER A 51 -1.34 4.50 -26.10
N GLY A 52 -0.05 4.80 -26.25
CA GLY A 52 0.99 3.77 -26.37
C GLY A 52 1.03 2.85 -25.14
N ALA A 53 0.78 3.38 -23.93
CA ALA A 53 0.66 2.57 -22.73
C ALA A 53 -0.54 1.61 -22.79
N ALA A 54 -1.69 2.02 -23.33
CA ALA A 54 -2.85 1.14 -23.51
C ALA A 54 -2.59 0.03 -24.55
N GLU A 55 -2.00 0.38 -25.70
CA GLU A 55 -1.60 -0.56 -26.74
C GLU A 55 -0.60 -1.61 -26.22
N ALA A 56 0.40 -1.18 -25.44
CA ALA A 56 1.37 -2.07 -24.82
C ALA A 56 0.75 -3.00 -23.77
N VAL A 57 -0.22 -2.53 -22.98
CA VAL A 57 -0.98 -3.38 -22.04
C VAL A 57 -1.80 -4.43 -22.81
N GLU A 58 -2.49 -4.03 -23.88
CA GLU A 58 -3.26 -4.95 -24.71
C GLU A 58 -2.37 -6.02 -25.37
N ALA A 59 -1.23 -5.62 -25.94
CA ALA A 59 -0.24 -6.54 -26.48
C ALA A 59 0.32 -7.50 -25.41
N CYS A 60 0.61 -7.00 -24.21
CA CYS A 60 1.12 -7.82 -23.10
C CYS A 60 0.09 -8.89 -22.69
N TYR A 61 -1.16 -8.53 -22.43
CA TYR A 61 -2.21 -9.50 -22.12
C TYR A 61 -2.55 -10.42 -23.30
N GLY A 62 -2.36 -9.96 -24.54
CA GLY A 62 -2.44 -10.81 -25.74
C GLY A 62 -1.37 -11.91 -25.76
N SER A 63 -0.13 -11.59 -25.36
CA SER A 63 1.00 -12.54 -25.33
C SER A 63 0.83 -13.67 -24.32
N LEU A 64 0.14 -13.42 -23.19
CA LEU A 64 -0.13 -14.42 -22.16
C LEU A 64 -0.93 -15.65 -22.66
N LYS A 65 -1.60 -15.56 -23.82
CA LYS A 65 -2.26 -16.72 -24.45
C LYS A 65 -1.26 -17.77 -24.99
N LYS A 66 0.00 -17.39 -25.20
CA LYS A 66 1.08 -18.25 -25.71
C LYS A 66 2.12 -18.56 -24.64
N GLU A 67 2.41 -17.58 -23.78
CA GLU A 67 3.50 -17.62 -22.79
C GLU A 67 2.96 -17.30 -21.38
N ALA A 68 1.99 -18.09 -20.91
CA ALA A 68 1.37 -17.91 -19.59
C ALA A 68 2.34 -18.29 -18.45
N SER A 69 3.08 -17.31 -17.93
CA SER A 69 3.84 -17.44 -16.68
C SER A 69 3.36 -16.43 -15.63
N VAL A 70 3.52 -16.75 -14.35
CA VAL A 70 3.23 -15.83 -13.22
C VAL A 70 4.01 -14.53 -13.38
N GLU A 71 5.26 -14.63 -13.80
CA GLU A 71 6.17 -13.51 -13.96
C GLU A 71 5.77 -12.59 -15.13
N LYS A 72 5.41 -13.15 -16.29
CA LYS A 72 4.90 -12.36 -17.42
C LYS A 72 3.54 -11.74 -17.10
N LEU A 73 2.69 -12.44 -16.35
CA LEU A 73 1.44 -11.91 -15.84
C LEU A 73 1.67 -10.71 -14.90
N ALA A 74 2.68 -10.80 -14.03
CA ALA A 74 3.04 -9.71 -13.12
C ALA A 74 3.58 -8.48 -13.87
N GLU A 75 4.34 -8.70 -14.94
CA GLU A 75 4.81 -7.65 -15.85
C GLU A 75 3.62 -6.92 -16.53
N CYS A 76 2.66 -7.66 -17.08
CA CYS A 76 1.47 -7.05 -17.69
C CYS A 76 0.60 -6.31 -16.65
N ALA A 77 0.42 -6.90 -15.46
CA ALA A 77 -0.36 -6.27 -14.38
C ALA A 77 0.30 -4.99 -13.87
N ALA A 78 1.63 -4.96 -13.72
CA ALA A 78 2.38 -3.79 -13.29
C ALA A 78 2.35 -2.66 -14.32
N LEU A 79 2.48 -2.98 -15.60
CA LEU A 79 2.32 -2.00 -16.69
C LEU A 79 0.91 -1.39 -16.68
N ASP A 80 -0.13 -2.23 -16.57
CA ASP A 80 -1.55 -1.81 -16.53
C ASP A 80 -1.87 -0.93 -15.31
N ILE A 81 -1.45 -1.35 -14.11
CA ILE A 81 -1.63 -0.59 -12.87
C ILE A 81 -0.87 0.74 -12.92
N THR A 82 0.35 0.77 -13.45
CA THR A 82 1.13 2.01 -13.55
C THR A 82 0.46 2.98 -14.53
N ALA A 83 0.03 2.50 -15.70
CA ALA A 83 -0.67 3.32 -16.69
C ALA A 83 -2.02 3.84 -16.18
N ALA A 84 -2.84 2.97 -15.54
CA ALA A 84 -4.12 3.38 -14.94
C ALA A 84 -3.96 4.40 -13.81
N ASN A 85 -2.88 4.31 -13.03
CA ASN A 85 -2.55 5.30 -12.01
C ASN A 85 -2.16 6.66 -12.62
N VAL A 86 -1.41 6.67 -13.73
CA VAL A 86 -1.05 7.91 -14.43
C VAL A 86 -2.26 8.54 -15.14
N ASP A 87 -3.13 7.74 -15.78
CA ASP A 87 -4.41 8.20 -16.34
C ASP A 87 -5.33 8.81 -15.26
N ALA A 88 -5.43 8.14 -14.11
CA ALA A 88 -6.16 8.65 -12.95
C ALA A 88 -5.57 9.97 -12.42
N GLN A 89 -4.24 10.08 -12.37
CA GLN A 89 -3.56 11.30 -11.95
C GLN A 89 -3.77 12.43 -12.95
N ALA A 90 -3.72 12.16 -14.26
CA ALA A 90 -3.95 13.15 -15.31
C ALA A 90 -5.38 13.73 -15.22
N LEU A 91 -6.40 12.90 -15.01
CA LEU A 91 -7.76 13.39 -14.71
C LEU A 91 -7.77 14.28 -13.45
N ALA A 92 -7.11 13.85 -12.37
CA ALA A 92 -7.14 14.54 -11.08
C ALA A 92 -6.40 15.89 -11.06
N SER A 93 -5.35 16.05 -11.88
CA SER A 93 -4.47 17.23 -11.90
C SER A 93 -4.65 18.15 -13.11
N LEU A 94 -5.01 17.60 -14.28
CA LEU A 94 -5.17 18.35 -15.53
C LEU A 94 -6.63 18.44 -16.00
N GLY A 95 -7.55 17.73 -15.34
CA GLY A 95 -8.96 17.69 -15.74
C GLY A 95 -9.22 16.95 -17.07
N VAL A 96 -8.21 16.27 -17.63
CA VAL A 96 -8.37 15.54 -18.89
C VAL A 96 -9.31 14.34 -18.69
N PRO A 97 -10.21 14.02 -19.64
CA PRO A 97 -11.05 12.84 -19.54
C PRO A 97 -10.20 11.57 -19.40
N ARG A 98 -10.58 10.69 -18.47
CA ARG A 98 -9.93 9.37 -18.31
C ARG A 98 -9.96 8.59 -19.62
N TYR A 99 -8.86 7.95 -19.92
CA TYR A 99 -8.74 7.09 -21.08
C TYR A 99 -9.63 5.84 -20.89
N ALA A 100 -10.50 5.57 -21.87
CA ALA A 100 -11.56 4.58 -21.73
C ALA A 100 -11.05 3.14 -21.48
N PHE A 101 -9.80 2.84 -21.82
CA PHE A 101 -9.15 1.55 -21.62
C PHE A 101 -8.78 1.26 -20.15
N PHE A 102 -8.45 2.31 -19.37
CA PHE A 102 -8.12 2.24 -17.93
C PHE A 102 -9.31 2.56 -17.02
N SER A 103 -10.47 2.86 -17.61
CA SER A 103 -11.68 3.25 -16.89
C SER A 103 -12.53 2.06 -16.42
N GLY A 104 -13.06 2.18 -15.20
CA GLY A 104 -13.97 1.18 -14.62
C GLY A 104 -13.27 -0.17 -14.36
N PRO A 105 -14.03 -1.28 -14.28
CA PRO A 105 -13.50 -2.58 -13.82
C PRO A 105 -12.65 -3.32 -14.87
N LYS A 106 -12.04 -2.61 -15.83
CA LYS A 106 -11.35 -3.21 -16.99
C LYS A 106 -10.01 -3.81 -16.60
N LEU A 107 -9.24 -3.11 -15.76
CA LEU A 107 -7.96 -3.57 -15.23
C LEU A 107 -8.14 -4.86 -14.42
N GLU A 108 -9.07 -4.86 -13.46
CA GLU A 108 -9.34 -6.00 -12.59
C GLU A 108 -9.80 -7.22 -13.40
N ARG A 109 -10.57 -7.00 -14.47
CA ARG A 109 -10.95 -8.07 -15.42
C ARG A 109 -9.75 -8.63 -16.18
N ARG A 110 -8.82 -7.78 -16.66
CA ARG A 110 -7.59 -8.22 -17.34
C ARG A 110 -6.68 -9.02 -16.40
N VAL A 111 -6.39 -8.48 -15.22
CA VAL A 111 -5.58 -9.17 -14.19
C VAL A 111 -6.23 -10.50 -13.80
N ALA A 112 -7.53 -10.53 -13.52
CA ALA A 112 -8.24 -11.77 -13.15
C ALA A 112 -8.29 -12.81 -14.28
N ALA A 113 -8.44 -12.37 -15.54
CA ALA A 113 -8.37 -13.26 -16.70
C ALA A 113 -6.96 -13.84 -16.88
N GLY A 114 -5.92 -13.02 -16.71
CA GLY A 114 -4.52 -13.45 -16.73
C GLY A 114 -4.20 -14.44 -15.59
N MET A 115 -4.64 -14.17 -14.36
CA MET A 115 -4.51 -15.10 -13.23
C MET A 115 -5.23 -16.43 -13.48
N LYS A 116 -6.35 -16.43 -14.20
CA LYS A 116 -7.03 -17.66 -14.64
C LYS A 116 -6.23 -18.40 -15.72
N ALA A 117 -5.67 -17.68 -16.69
CA ALA A 117 -4.88 -18.26 -17.78
C ALA A 117 -3.57 -18.89 -17.30
N ALA A 118 -2.89 -18.25 -16.33
CA ALA A 118 -1.69 -18.78 -15.68
C ALA A 118 -1.98 -19.86 -14.61
N GLY A 119 -3.23 -20.31 -14.46
CA GLY A 119 -3.60 -21.46 -13.62
C GLY A 119 -3.63 -21.21 -12.11
N LEU A 120 -3.44 -19.98 -11.62
CA LEU A 120 -3.32 -19.69 -10.18
C LEU A 120 -4.57 -20.13 -9.41
N THR A 121 -4.36 -20.85 -8.31
CA THR A 121 -5.39 -21.18 -7.31
C THR A 121 -5.85 -19.93 -6.55
N LYS A 122 -6.97 -20.02 -5.81
CA LYS A 122 -7.48 -18.91 -5.00
C LYS A 122 -6.46 -18.36 -4.00
N ALA A 123 -5.61 -19.22 -3.43
CA ALA A 123 -4.58 -18.83 -2.48
C ALA A 123 -3.42 -18.08 -3.18
N GLU A 124 -2.98 -18.57 -4.33
CA GLU A 124 -1.92 -17.94 -5.13
C GLU A 124 -2.37 -16.61 -5.72
N ARG A 125 -3.63 -16.45 -6.13
CA ARG A 125 -4.17 -15.14 -6.56
C ARG A 125 -4.08 -14.10 -5.44
N ALA A 126 -4.51 -14.46 -4.24
CA ALA A 126 -4.39 -13.57 -3.09
C ALA A 126 -2.92 -13.26 -2.73
N ALA A 127 -1.98 -14.17 -3.00
CA ALA A 127 -0.55 -13.93 -2.82
C ALA A 127 0.05 -13.05 -3.93
N PHE A 128 -0.37 -13.26 -5.18
CA PHE A 128 -0.05 -12.45 -6.36
C PHE A 128 -0.49 -10.99 -6.14
N ASP A 129 -1.75 -10.77 -5.73
CA ASP A 129 -2.28 -9.43 -5.44
C ASP A 129 -1.45 -8.71 -4.37
N ARG A 130 -1.04 -9.41 -3.29
CA ARG A 130 -0.18 -8.84 -2.25
C ARG A 130 1.22 -8.51 -2.78
N ALA A 131 1.83 -9.39 -3.57
CA ALA A 131 3.18 -9.20 -4.09
C ALA A 131 3.25 -8.10 -5.17
N ILE A 132 2.23 -7.99 -6.03
CA ILE A 132 2.07 -6.86 -6.97
C ILE A 132 2.00 -5.53 -6.23
N MET A 133 1.14 -5.44 -5.21
CA MET A 133 0.98 -4.21 -4.44
C MET A 133 2.26 -3.83 -3.67
N ALA A 134 3.01 -4.82 -3.18
CA ALA A 134 4.32 -4.57 -2.55
C ALA A 134 5.35 -4.04 -3.57
N ALA A 135 5.46 -4.66 -4.75
CA ALA A 135 6.41 -4.27 -5.78
C ALA A 135 6.11 -2.88 -6.40
N LEU A 136 4.83 -2.52 -6.56
CA LEU A 136 4.40 -1.22 -7.09
C LEU A 136 4.31 -0.11 -6.02
N GLY A 137 4.38 -0.49 -4.75
CA GLY A 137 4.60 0.42 -3.64
C GLY A 137 6.05 0.89 -3.57
N GLY A 138 6.97 -0.07 -3.42
CA GLY A 138 8.39 0.10 -3.07
C GLY A 138 9.31 0.77 -4.11
N GLY A 139 8.79 1.70 -4.93
CA GLY A 139 9.49 2.38 -6.02
C GLY A 139 10.49 3.49 -5.61
N ALA A 140 11.11 3.38 -4.44
CA ALA A 140 12.34 4.10 -4.08
C ALA A 140 12.96 3.45 -2.82
N GLU A 141 14.28 3.40 -2.77
CA GLU A 141 15.07 2.93 -1.64
C GLU A 141 14.84 3.82 -0.39
N GLU A 142 13.81 3.52 0.38
CA GLU A 142 13.64 3.98 1.76
C GLU A 142 14.04 2.83 2.67
N THR A 143 15.30 2.89 3.14
CA THR A 143 15.94 1.91 4.03
C THR A 143 14.94 1.29 4.99
N THR A 144 14.75 -0.03 4.88
CA THR A 144 13.76 -0.79 5.63
C THR A 144 13.99 -0.66 7.13
N ARG A 145 13.44 0.39 7.76
CA ARG A 145 13.42 0.51 9.21
C ARG A 145 12.59 -0.69 9.70
N PRO A 146 13.18 -1.62 10.46
CA PRO A 146 12.47 -2.85 10.83
C PRO A 146 11.17 -2.46 11.53
N ALA A 147 10.08 -3.17 11.19
CA ALA A 147 8.74 -2.85 11.67
C ALA A 147 8.74 -2.78 13.20
N SER A 148 8.75 -1.55 13.73
CA SER A 148 8.88 -1.30 15.16
C SER A 148 7.68 -1.92 15.87
N THR A 149 7.96 -2.77 16.87
CA THR A 149 6.91 -3.38 17.71
C THR A 149 6.15 -2.34 18.54
N LYS A 150 6.66 -1.11 18.61
CA LYS A 150 6.04 0.03 19.31
C LYS A 150 5.68 1.15 18.34
N ALA A 151 4.59 1.83 18.65
CA ALA A 151 4.21 3.09 17.99
C ALA A 151 5.34 4.12 18.13
N GLU A 152 5.65 4.80 17.03
CA GLU A 152 6.51 5.97 17.06
C GLU A 152 5.76 7.14 17.71
N VAL A 153 6.46 7.87 18.58
CA VAL A 153 5.93 9.03 19.30
C VAL A 153 6.90 10.18 19.12
N VAL A 154 6.40 11.34 18.69
CA VAL A 154 7.16 12.58 18.57
C VAL A 154 6.63 13.57 19.62
N PRO A 155 7.49 14.24 20.41
CA PRO A 155 7.04 15.26 21.36
C PRO A 155 6.32 16.40 20.65
N LEU A 156 5.09 16.73 21.06
CA LEU A 156 4.28 17.76 20.40
C LEU A 156 4.94 19.14 20.39
N ASN A 157 5.63 19.49 21.48
CA ASN A 157 6.42 20.72 21.61
C ASN A 157 7.65 20.80 20.68
N SER A 158 7.99 19.72 19.98
CA SER A 158 9.04 19.70 18.97
C SER A 158 8.54 19.96 17.55
N LEU A 159 7.22 20.06 17.35
CA LEU A 159 6.61 20.25 16.03
C LEU A 159 6.24 21.71 15.78
N ALA A 160 6.39 22.15 14.54
CA ALA A 160 5.95 23.47 14.06
C ALA A 160 4.79 23.33 13.05
N GLY A 161 4.02 22.25 13.17
CA GLY A 161 2.94 21.91 12.26
C GLY A 161 1.62 22.63 12.58
N LEU A 162 0.70 22.59 11.62
CA LEU A 162 -0.64 23.19 11.75
C LEU A 162 -1.64 22.18 12.34
N PRO A 163 -2.69 22.66 13.05
CA PRO A 163 -3.75 21.81 13.56
C PRO A 163 -4.74 21.40 12.47
N PHE A 164 -5.18 20.14 12.51
CA PHE A 164 -6.22 19.57 11.62
C PHE A 164 -7.09 18.59 12.42
N ASP A 165 -8.37 18.44 12.07
CA ASP A 165 -9.14 17.27 12.51
C ASP A 165 -8.84 16.07 11.63
N HIS A 166 -8.81 14.89 12.26
CA HIS A 166 -8.93 13.61 11.60
C HIS A 166 -9.90 12.70 12.36
N ASN A 167 -11.10 12.51 11.80
CA ASN A 167 -12.14 11.64 12.35
C ASN A 167 -12.52 12.00 13.81
N GLY A 168 -12.57 13.28 14.16
CA GLY A 168 -12.84 13.79 15.52
C GLY A 168 -11.65 13.73 16.47
N SER A 169 -10.43 13.59 15.96
CA SER A 169 -9.18 13.68 16.72
C SER A 169 -8.35 14.85 16.22
N GLU A 170 -7.85 15.68 17.12
CA GLU A 170 -6.95 16.77 16.78
C GLU A 170 -5.57 16.20 16.41
N MET A 171 -5.03 16.68 15.29
CA MET A 171 -3.76 16.28 14.70
C MET A 171 -2.83 17.48 14.55
N VAL A 172 -1.52 17.28 14.70
CA VAL A 172 -0.51 18.23 14.21
C VAL A 172 0.06 17.71 12.89
N VAL A 173 0.00 18.54 11.85
CA VAL A 173 0.54 18.28 10.52
C VAL A 173 1.81 19.10 10.32
N ASP A 174 2.97 18.50 10.54
CA ASP A 174 4.28 19.12 10.32
C ASP A 174 4.82 18.64 8.96
N ALA A 175 4.37 19.34 7.91
CA ALA A 175 4.71 19.05 6.53
C ALA A 175 6.22 19.18 6.25
N ALA A 176 6.91 20.11 6.92
CA ALA A 176 8.34 20.31 6.81
C ALA A 176 9.16 19.15 7.41
N LYS A 177 8.62 18.46 8.42
CA LYS A 177 9.23 17.24 9.02
C LYS A 177 8.69 15.94 8.44
N GLY A 178 7.74 16.00 7.51
CA GLY A 178 7.17 14.81 6.88
C GLY A 178 6.31 13.98 7.83
N VAL A 179 5.64 14.58 8.84
CA VAL A 179 4.88 13.83 9.86
C VAL A 179 3.47 14.38 10.11
N ILE A 180 2.56 13.46 10.45
CA ILE A 180 1.25 13.77 11.02
C ILE A 180 1.11 12.99 12.33
N VAL A 181 0.83 13.67 13.43
CA VAL A 181 0.74 13.07 14.77
C VAL A 181 -0.59 13.40 15.44
N TYR A 182 -1.07 12.51 16.30
CA TYR A 182 -2.20 12.81 17.17
C TYR A 182 -1.80 13.85 18.23
N ALA A 183 -2.42 15.04 18.21
CA ALA A 183 -2.36 15.99 19.32
C ALA A 183 -3.24 15.49 20.47
N ARG A 184 -4.52 15.28 20.17
CA ARG A 184 -5.58 14.92 21.12
C ARG A 184 -6.43 13.79 20.51
N PRO A 185 -6.05 12.53 20.72
CA PRO A 185 -6.84 11.40 20.23
C PRO A 185 -8.25 11.40 20.84
N LYS A 186 -9.27 11.12 20.02
CA LYS A 186 -10.65 11.02 20.53
C LYS A 186 -10.79 9.95 21.61
N ALA A 187 -11.76 10.15 22.52
CA ALA A 187 -11.96 9.30 23.70
C ALA A 187 -12.04 7.80 23.37
N SER A 188 -12.68 7.41 22.26
CA SER A 188 -12.82 6.00 21.85
C SER A 188 -11.51 5.33 21.38
N ILE A 189 -10.44 6.09 21.10
CA ILE A 189 -9.13 5.56 20.69
C ILE A 189 -7.98 5.93 21.66
N ALA A 190 -8.21 6.79 22.64
CA ALA A 190 -7.19 7.23 23.62
C ALA A 190 -6.57 6.08 24.45
N GLY A 191 -7.29 4.94 24.59
CA GLY A 191 -6.76 3.70 25.18
C GLY A 191 -5.87 2.86 24.24
N THR A 192 -5.62 3.33 23.01
CA THR A 192 -4.86 2.66 21.95
C THR A 192 -3.73 3.54 21.40
N VAL A 193 -4.02 4.82 21.13
CA VAL A 193 -3.05 5.83 20.68
C VAL A 193 -2.95 6.95 21.72
N LYS A 194 -1.76 7.51 21.88
CA LYS A 194 -1.46 8.60 22.84
C LYS A 194 -1.11 9.90 22.10
N PRO A 195 -1.22 11.07 22.74
CA PRO A 195 -0.61 12.31 22.24
C PRO A 195 0.84 12.10 21.75
N GLY A 196 1.18 12.70 20.62
CA GLY A 196 2.45 12.54 19.92
C GLY A 196 2.59 11.28 19.04
N THR A 197 1.63 10.34 19.06
CA THR A 197 1.68 9.12 18.23
C THR A 197 1.61 9.48 16.74
N VAL A 198 2.54 8.94 15.92
CA VAL A 198 2.67 9.25 14.49
C VAL A 198 1.66 8.47 13.63
N LEU A 199 0.59 9.11 13.16
CA LEU A 199 -0.36 8.50 12.21
C LEU A 199 0.26 8.27 10.83
N TYR A 200 1.12 9.19 10.39
CA TYR A 200 1.77 9.15 9.07
C TYR A 200 3.19 9.71 9.12
N ARG A 201 4.08 9.08 8.34
CA ARG A 201 5.44 9.54 8.05
C ARG A 201 5.73 9.44 6.55
N GLY A 202 6.33 10.48 5.99
CA GLY A 202 6.89 10.47 4.63
C GLY A 202 8.02 11.48 4.51
N ARG A 203 8.34 11.85 3.26
CA ARG A 203 9.27 12.96 2.99
C ARG A 203 8.60 14.30 3.31
N PRO A 204 9.38 15.37 3.58
CA PRO A 204 8.85 16.73 3.66
C PRO A 204 8.03 17.10 2.43
N TRP A 205 6.92 17.81 2.63
CA TRP A 205 6.05 18.29 1.56
C TRP A 205 5.60 19.74 1.82
N SER A 206 4.93 20.35 0.84
CA SER A 206 4.43 21.73 0.93
C SER A 206 2.90 21.76 1.07
N LEU A 207 2.38 22.74 1.82
CA LEU A 207 0.96 23.06 1.88
C LEU A 207 0.57 24.11 0.80
N ASP A 208 1.28 24.12 -0.33
CA ASP A 208 0.85 24.79 -1.56
C ASP A 208 -0.04 23.83 -2.37
N PRO A 209 -1.27 24.22 -2.78
CA PRO A 209 -2.14 23.40 -3.62
C PRO A 209 -1.56 23.00 -4.99
N ARG A 210 -0.48 23.67 -5.43
CA ARG A 210 0.25 23.39 -6.67
C ARG A 210 1.44 22.44 -6.48
N SER A 211 1.67 21.96 -5.25
CA SER A 211 2.84 21.14 -4.91
C SER A 211 2.69 19.68 -5.34
N VAL A 212 3.81 18.94 -5.29
CA VAL A 212 3.88 17.52 -5.66
C VAL A 212 3.05 16.63 -4.72
N PRO A 213 2.55 15.46 -5.20
CA PRO A 213 1.77 14.55 -4.36
C PRO A 213 2.49 14.11 -3.08
N ILE A 214 1.75 14.14 -1.97
CA ILE A 214 2.16 13.62 -0.66
C ILE A 214 2.31 12.10 -0.78
N ARG A 215 3.43 11.55 -0.30
CA ARG A 215 3.74 10.11 -0.33
C ARG A 215 4.46 9.67 0.94
N GLY A 216 4.01 8.55 1.51
CA GLY A 216 4.64 7.97 2.69
C GLY A 216 3.86 6.78 3.26
N THR A 217 4.18 6.44 4.50
CA THR A 217 3.57 5.35 5.27
C THR A 217 2.59 5.91 6.30
N ALA A 218 1.36 5.39 6.30
CA ALA A 218 0.42 5.56 7.41
C ALA A 218 0.35 4.29 8.28
N PHE A 219 -0.15 4.43 9.51
CA PHE A 219 -0.17 3.35 10.49
C PHE A 219 -1.59 3.05 11.02
N VAL A 220 -2.02 1.79 10.94
CA VAL A 220 -3.26 1.32 11.57
C VAL A 220 -2.97 0.76 12.95
N TYR A 221 -3.65 1.30 13.96
CA TYR A 221 -3.47 0.93 15.36
C TYR A 221 -4.57 -0.02 15.88
N LYS A 222 -4.18 -0.91 16.79
CA LYS A 222 -5.09 -1.76 17.58
C LYS A 222 -4.49 -1.96 18.97
N LYS A 223 -5.32 -1.86 20.02
CA LYS A 223 -4.88 -2.01 21.41
C LYS A 223 -4.13 -3.33 21.61
N GLY A 224 -2.94 -3.27 22.21
CA GLY A 224 -2.09 -4.43 22.46
C GLY A 224 -1.31 -4.96 21.25
N CYS A 225 -1.44 -4.36 20.07
CA CYS A 225 -0.72 -4.79 18.86
C CYS A 225 0.34 -3.77 18.42
N ALA A 226 1.42 -4.27 17.81
CA ALA A 226 2.36 -3.43 17.06
C ALA A 226 1.63 -2.67 15.93
N PRO A 227 2.05 -1.45 15.56
CA PRO A 227 1.47 -0.69 14.45
C PRO A 227 1.52 -1.47 13.13
N ALA A 228 0.52 -1.31 12.27
CA ALA A 228 0.51 -1.91 10.93
C ALA A 228 0.74 -0.82 9.88
N PRO A 229 1.94 -0.74 9.27
CA PRO A 229 2.23 0.23 8.23
C PRO A 229 1.51 -0.12 6.92
N TYR A 230 1.22 0.91 6.13
CA TYR A 230 0.82 0.78 4.72
C TYR A 230 1.12 2.08 3.97
N GLU A 231 1.40 1.97 2.67
CA GLU A 231 1.61 3.14 1.84
C GLU A 231 0.31 3.93 1.63
N VAL A 232 0.45 5.24 1.66
CA VAL A 232 -0.58 6.20 1.27
C VAL A 232 -0.01 7.27 0.34
N ARG A 233 -0.86 7.74 -0.57
CA ARG A 233 -0.58 8.82 -1.52
C ARG A 233 -1.72 9.83 -1.48
N GLY A 234 -1.44 11.11 -1.62
CA GLY A 234 -2.45 12.15 -1.50
C GLY A 234 -2.03 13.50 -2.04
N GLU A 235 -2.93 14.47 -1.93
CA GLU A 235 -2.76 15.83 -2.47
C GLU A 235 -3.37 16.84 -1.49
N TYR A 236 -2.74 18.01 -1.38
CA TYR A 236 -3.26 19.13 -0.62
C TYR A 236 -4.20 19.98 -1.49
N ARG A 237 -5.40 20.27 -0.98
CA ARG A 237 -6.45 20.99 -1.73
C ARG A 237 -6.89 22.26 -0.99
N GLY A 238 -5.92 23.03 -0.50
CA GLY A 238 -6.10 24.39 0.03
C GLY A 238 -6.62 24.48 1.47
N GLN A 239 -7.71 23.79 1.79
CA GLN A 239 -8.33 23.79 3.14
C GLN A 239 -8.38 22.39 3.77
N ALA A 240 -8.19 21.36 2.97
CA ALA A 240 -8.18 19.97 3.39
C ALA A 240 -7.18 19.17 2.55
N PHE A 241 -6.80 17.99 3.03
CA PHE A 241 -6.07 17.01 2.22
C PHE A 241 -6.55 15.59 2.52
N SER A 242 -6.33 14.68 1.57
CA SER A 242 -6.67 13.27 1.76
C SER A 242 -5.55 12.36 1.29
N LEU A 243 -5.12 11.44 2.16
CA LEU A 243 -4.17 10.38 1.84
C LEU A 243 -4.95 9.07 1.62
N SER A 244 -4.68 8.35 0.54
CA SER A 244 -5.39 7.11 0.18
C SER A 244 -4.40 5.95 -0.03
N GLY A 245 -4.78 4.75 0.39
CA GLY A 245 -3.92 3.55 0.32
C GLY A 245 -4.65 2.25 0.65
N ALA A 246 -3.99 1.12 0.42
CA ALA A 246 -4.54 -0.21 0.71
C ALA A 246 -4.36 -0.56 2.20
N ALA A 247 -5.29 -0.12 3.03
CA ALA A 247 -5.21 -0.22 4.48
C ALA A 247 -5.25 -1.69 5.00
N PRO A 248 -4.38 -2.08 5.95
CA PRO A 248 -4.38 -3.42 6.53
C PRO A 248 -5.67 -3.68 7.32
N VAL A 249 -6.37 -4.75 6.94
CA VAL A 249 -7.52 -5.26 7.69
C VAL A 249 -7.00 -6.21 8.74
N ARG A 250 -7.19 -5.86 10.02
CA ARG A 250 -6.80 -6.72 11.15
C ARG A 250 -7.88 -7.74 11.47
N SER A 251 -7.44 -8.90 11.95
CA SER A 251 -8.27 -9.83 12.70
C SER A 251 -9.02 -9.13 13.83
N LYS A 252 -10.26 -9.57 14.10
CA LYS A 252 -11.04 -9.09 15.25
C LYS A 252 -10.41 -9.54 16.57
N THR A 253 -9.92 -10.79 16.65
CA THR A 253 -9.47 -11.43 17.88
C THR A 253 -7.95 -11.41 18.11
N SER A 254 -7.14 -11.34 17.04
CA SER A 254 -5.67 -11.36 17.10
C SER A 254 -5.05 -10.08 16.55
N CYS A 255 -3.72 -9.99 16.50
CA CYS A 255 -3.01 -8.85 15.88
C CYS A 255 -2.77 -9.00 14.37
N ASP A 256 -3.10 -10.17 13.81
CA ASP A 256 -2.81 -10.57 12.43
C ASP A 256 -3.50 -9.68 11.39
N ILE A 257 -2.84 -9.52 10.24
CA ILE A 257 -3.44 -8.90 9.06
C ILE A 257 -4.15 -9.99 8.25
N THR A 258 -5.46 -9.89 8.13
CA THR A 258 -6.32 -10.86 7.42
C THR A 258 -6.62 -10.44 5.99
N GLY A 259 -6.22 -9.24 5.58
CA GLY A 259 -6.35 -8.73 4.22
C GLY A 259 -5.98 -7.25 4.13
N VAL A 260 -6.33 -6.62 3.00
CA VAL A 260 -6.22 -5.17 2.79
C VAL A 260 -7.55 -4.63 2.25
N SER A 261 -7.79 -3.33 2.41
CA SER A 261 -8.98 -2.65 1.88
C SER A 261 -8.59 -1.29 1.30
N THR A 262 -9.10 -1.01 0.10
CA THR A 262 -8.99 0.29 -0.59
C THR A 262 -10.20 1.20 -0.36
N SER A 263 -11.19 0.76 0.43
CA SER A 263 -12.48 1.45 0.63
C SER A 263 -12.90 1.60 2.10
N SER A 264 -12.18 1.01 3.06
CA SER A 264 -12.45 1.20 4.49
C SER A 264 -12.16 2.63 4.95
N GLY A 265 -12.64 3.03 6.14
CA GLY A 265 -12.29 4.32 6.74
C GLY A 265 -10.79 4.50 7.02
N ASN A 266 -10.02 3.42 7.11
CA ASN A 266 -8.56 3.48 7.18
C ASN A 266 -7.90 3.63 5.79
N ALA A 267 -8.61 3.33 4.70
CA ALA A 267 -8.07 3.40 3.33
C ALA A 267 -8.04 4.83 2.77
N ARG A 268 -8.76 5.76 3.39
CA ARG A 268 -8.81 7.19 3.05
C ARG A 268 -8.74 8.02 4.32
N LEU A 269 -7.57 8.60 4.57
CA LEU A 269 -7.34 9.53 5.68
C LEU A 269 -7.64 10.95 5.20
N ALA A 270 -8.82 11.48 5.55
CA ALA A 270 -9.16 12.88 5.34
C ALA A 270 -8.67 13.73 6.53
N PHE A 271 -8.18 14.94 6.23
CA PHE A 271 -7.73 15.92 7.21
C PHE A 271 -8.35 17.28 6.86
N GLU A 272 -9.05 17.87 7.82
CA GLU A 272 -9.78 19.14 7.67
C GLU A 272 -9.14 20.21 8.55
N SER A 273 -8.87 21.40 8.00
CA SER A 273 -8.21 22.49 8.74
C SER A 273 -9.13 23.04 9.82
N THR A 274 -8.67 23.08 11.07
CA THR A 274 -9.42 23.68 12.20
C THR A 274 -9.14 25.18 12.36
N TYR A 275 -8.40 25.79 11.43
CA TYR A 275 -7.97 27.20 11.48
C TYR A 275 -9.04 28.20 10.99
N MET A 276 -10.27 27.74 10.75
CA MET A 276 -11.37 28.49 10.11
C MET A 276 -12.62 28.59 11.00
N ASP A 277 -12.56 28.08 12.24
CA ASP A 277 -13.68 28.05 13.21
C ASP A 277 -13.59 29.19 14.27
N GLU A 278 -12.67 30.17 14.08
CA GLU A 278 -12.52 31.40 14.90
C GLU A 278 -12.92 32.66 14.11
#